data_AF-J0PS75-F1
#
_entry.id   AF-J0PS75-F1
#
_cell.length_a   1.000
_cell.length_b   1.000
_cell.length_c   1.000
_cell.angle_alpha   90.00
_cell.angle_beta   90.00
_cell.angle_gamma   90.00
#
_symmetry.space_group_name_H-M   'P 1'
#
loop_
_entity.id
_entity.type
_entity.pdbx_description
1 polymer ?
#
loop_
_entity_poly.entity_id
_entity_poly.type
_entity_poly.pdbx_seq_one_letter_code
_entity_poly.pdbx_strand_id
1 'polypeptide(L)' 'MYGGLLGHLTAWCEQHQIPYEGIPVGTIKKATTGKGNASKEEMIKAVCAKGHTPKDDNEADALAILYLMKEGGIHV' A
#
# COMPACT_ATOMS: atom_id res chain seq x y z
N MET A 1 1.80 6.92 18.11
CA MET A 1 1.53 5.57 18.64
C MET A 1 1.27 4.63 17.46
N TYR A 2 2.29 3.89 17.03
CA TYR A 2 2.17 2.84 15.99
C TYR A 2 2.96 1.57 16.35
N GLY A 3 3.87 1.63 17.32
CA GLY A 3 4.73 0.49 17.69
C GLY A 3 3.99 -0.72 18.27
N GLY A 4 2.87 -0.50 18.99
CA GLY A 4 2.09 -1.60 19.57
C GLY A 4 1.42 -2.48 18.50
N LEU A 5 0.78 -1.86 17.50
CA LEU A 5 0.17 -2.57 16.38
C LEU A 5 1.25 -3.26 15.52
N LEU A 6 2.33 -2.53 15.19
CA LEU A 6 3.42 -3.08 14.40
C LEU A 6 4.05 -4.30 15.09
N GLY A 7 4.38 -4.20 16.39
CA GLY A 7 4.97 -5.30 17.13
C GLY A 7 4.08 -6.54 17.19
N HIS A 8 2.76 -6.36 17.33
CA HIS A 8 1.82 -7.47 17.29
C HIS A 8 1.73 -8.10 15.88
N LEU A 9 1.65 -7.28 14.84
CA LEU A 9 1.60 -7.74 13.45
C LEU A 9 2.87 -8.51 13.08
N THR A 10 4.06 -7.99 13.40
CA THR A 10 5.32 -8.68 13.12
C THR A 10 5.41 -9.98 13.90
N ALA A 11 5.06 -10.00 15.19
CA ALA A 11 5.07 -11.22 16.00
C ALA A 11 4.17 -12.31 15.39
N TRP A 12 2.97 -11.94 14.92
CA TRP A 12 2.08 -12.86 14.25
C TRP A 12 2.69 -13.40 12.94
N CYS A 13 3.25 -12.52 12.10
CA CYS A 13 3.92 -12.95 10.87
C CYS A 13 5.09 -13.90 11.13
N GLU A 14 5.93 -13.65 12.15
CA GLU A 14 7.03 -14.53 12.55
C GLU A 14 6.52 -15.90 12.99
N GLN A 15 5.47 -15.96 13.83
CA GLN A 15 4.86 -17.21 14.30
C GLN A 15 4.33 -18.07 13.15
N HIS A 16 3.84 -17.43 12.09
CA HIS A 16 3.26 -18.09 10.93
C HIS A 16 4.23 -18.23 9.75
N GLN A 17 5.50 -17.83 9.93
CA GLN A 17 6.55 -17.86 8.89
C GLN A 17 6.14 -17.10 7.60
N ILE A 18 5.44 -15.98 7.76
CA ILE A 18 4.99 -15.12 6.66
C ILE A 18 5.99 -13.97 6.50
N PRO A 19 6.67 -13.84 5.34
CA PRO A 19 7.51 -12.68 5.07
C PRO A 19 6.70 -11.38 5.05
N TYR A 20 7.28 -10.31 5.58
CA TYR A 20 6.67 -8.99 5.58
C TYR A 20 7.72 -7.91 5.31
N GLU A 21 7.28 -6.83 4.68
CA GLU A 21 8.11 -5.67 4.41
C GLU A 21 7.29 -4.39 4.62
N GLY A 22 7.93 -3.38 5.23
CA GLY A 22 7.34 -2.05 5.37
C GLY A 22 7.66 -1.19 4.15
N ILE A 23 6.63 -0.71 3.45
CA ILE A 23 6.79 0.23 2.34
C ILE A 23 6.46 1.65 2.82
N PRO A 24 7.34 2.64 2.59
CA PRO A 24 7.03 4.02 2.92
C PRO A 24 5.79 4.53 2.17
N VAL A 25 4.89 5.21 2.88
CA VAL A 25 3.64 5.75 2.30
C VAL A 25 3.91 6.66 1.10
N GLY A 26 4.97 7.46 1.15
CA GLY A 26 5.36 8.31 0.02
C GLY A 26 5.75 7.53 -1.24
N THR A 27 6.31 6.34 -1.09
CA THR A 27 6.63 5.43 -2.20
C THR A 27 5.35 4.92 -2.86
N ILE A 28 4.38 4.48 -2.05
CA ILE A 28 3.06 4.00 -2.52
C ILE A 28 2.34 5.11 -3.29
N LYS A 29 2.29 6.32 -2.70
CA LYS A 29 1.66 7.49 -3.32
C LYS A 29 2.34 7.87 -4.63
N LYS A 30 3.67 7.90 -4.66
CA LYS A 30 4.44 8.23 -5.87
C LYS A 30 4.21 7.22 -6.99
N ALA A 31 4.23 5.93 -6.68
CA ALA A 31 3.98 4.88 -7.67
C ALA A 31 2.57 4.94 -8.25
N THR A 32 1.58 5.25 -7.40
CA THR A 32 0.16 5.22 -7.80
C THR A 32 -0.27 6.50 -8.54
N THR A 33 0.21 7.67 -8.09
CA THR A 33 -0.28 8.98 -8.55
C THR A 33 0.78 9.81 -9.30
N GLY A 34 2.04 9.37 -9.29
CA GLY A 34 3.19 10.16 -9.73
C GLY A 34 3.70 11.17 -8.68
N LYS A 35 2.99 11.36 -7.55
CA LYS A 35 3.35 12.33 -6.49
C LYS A 35 3.50 11.64 -5.13
N GLY A 36 4.63 11.85 -4.45
CA GLY A 36 4.90 11.23 -3.14
C GLY A 36 4.07 11.81 -1.97
N ASN A 37 3.40 12.94 -2.18
CA ASN A 37 2.59 13.63 -1.17
C ASN A 37 1.12 13.77 -1.59
N ALA A 38 0.62 12.87 -2.43
CA ALA A 38 -0.77 12.88 -2.91
C ALA A 38 -1.81 12.93 -1.78
N SER A 39 -2.91 13.62 -2.01
CA SER A 39 -4.07 13.65 -1.10
C SER A 39 -4.85 12.32 -1.13
N LYS A 40 -5.78 12.15 -0.18
CA LYS A 40 -6.66 10.97 -0.12
C LYS A 40 -7.52 10.85 -1.38
N GLU A 41 -8.02 11.99 -1.86
CA GLU A 41 -8.86 12.08 -3.06
C GLU A 41 -8.05 11.77 -4.32
N GLU A 42 -6.78 12.19 -4.39
CA GLU A 42 -5.87 11.85 -5.48
C GLU A 42 -5.60 10.33 -5.53
N MET A 43 -5.42 9.68 -4.38
CA MET A 43 -5.25 8.23 -4.30
C MET A 43 -6.49 7.49 -4.80
N ILE A 44 -7.68 7.84 -4.30
CA ILE A 44 -8.94 7.22 -4.73
C ILE A 44 -9.14 7.39 -6.23
N LYS A 45 -8.92 8.59 -6.78
CA LYS A 45 -9.05 8.85 -8.22
C LYS A 45 -8.08 8.01 -9.06
N ALA A 46 -6.83 7.88 -8.63
CA ALA A 46 -5.85 7.08 -9.35
C ALA A 46 -6.21 5.59 -9.36
N VAL A 47 -6.74 5.06 -8.25
CA VAL A 47 -7.21 3.68 -8.17
C VAL A 47 -8.49 3.48 -8.98
N CYS A 48 -9.42 4.44 -8.98
CA CYS A 48 -10.59 4.42 -9.85
C CYS A 48 -10.22 4.42 -11.34
N ALA A 49 -9.19 5.18 -11.73
CA ALA A 49 -8.68 5.19 -13.10
C ALA A 49 -8.09 3.82 -13.53
N LYS A 50 -7.67 2.98 -12.58
CA LYS A 50 -7.26 1.58 -12.81
C LYS A 50 -8.45 0.61 -12.91
N GLY A 51 -9.69 1.09 -12.82
CA GLY A 51 -10.91 0.29 -13.01
C GLY A 51 -11.55 -0.26 -11.72
N HIS A 52 -11.12 0.21 -10.55
CA HIS A 52 -11.69 -0.20 -9.25
C HIS A 52 -12.69 0.81 -8.71
N THR A 53 -13.49 0.40 -7.73
CA THR A 53 -14.42 1.28 -6.99
C THR A 53 -14.16 1.16 -5.48
N PRO A 54 -13.03 1.67 -4.97
CA PRO A 54 -12.72 1.61 -3.55
C PRO A 54 -13.73 2.43 -2.74
N LYS A 55 -14.12 1.91 -1.58
CA LYS A 55 -15.05 2.56 -0.66
C LYS A 55 -14.44 3.77 0.04
N ASP A 56 -13.16 3.71 0.38
CA ASP A 56 -12.41 4.75 1.09
C ASP A 56 -10.92 4.77 0.70
N ASP A 57 -10.14 5.62 1.36
CA ASP A 57 -8.70 5.74 1.12
C ASP A 57 -7.91 4.52 1.58
N ASN A 58 -8.38 3.76 2.57
CA ASN A 58 -7.69 2.54 3.01
C ASN A 58 -7.79 1.44 1.95
N GLU A 59 -8.97 1.27 1.34
CA GLU A 59 -9.14 0.32 0.23
C GLU A 59 -8.34 0.75 -1.01
N ALA A 60 -8.29 2.06 -1.28
CA ALA A 60 -7.44 2.58 -2.35
C ALA A 60 -5.95 2.31 -2.07
N ASP A 61 -5.47 2.53 -0.85
CA ASP A 61 -4.08 2.27 -0.45
C ASP A 61 -3.75 0.77 -0.53
N ALA A 62 -4.67 -0.13 -0.15
CA ALA A 62 -4.47 -1.57 -0.27
C ALA A 62 -4.33 -2.02 -1.74
N LEU A 63 -5.19 -1.49 -2.63
CA LEU A 63 -5.09 -1.74 -4.07
C LEU A 63 -3.80 -1.16 -4.66
N ALA A 64 -3.39 0.03 -4.21
CA ALA A 64 -2.13 0.64 -4.61
C ALA A 64 -0.91 -0.21 -4.25
N ILE A 65 -0.87 -0.78 -3.03
CA ILE A 65 0.19 -1.72 -2.61
C ILE A 65 0.18 -2.97 -3.51
N LEU A 66 -0.99 -3.52 -3.83
CA LEU A 66 -1.11 -4.67 -4.74
C LEU A 66 -0.53 -4.34 -6.12
N TYR A 67 -0.85 -3.18 -6.68
CA TYR A 67 -0.30 -2.75 -7.97
C TYR A 67 1.22 -2.55 -7.89
N LEU A 68 1.72 -1.93 -6.82
CA LEU A 68 3.16 -1.72 -6.63
C LEU A 68 3.92 -3.06 -6.63
N MET A 69 3.40 -4.08 -5.95
CA MET A 69 4.02 -5.41 -5.91
C MET A 69 3.85 -6.18 -7.24
N LYS A 70 2.71 -6.04 -7.92
CA LYS A 70 2.47 -6.70 -9.21
C LYS A 70 3.29 -6.09 -10.35
N GLU A 71 3.33 -4.76 -10.42
CA GLU A 71 4.04 -4.00 -11.46
C GLU A 71 5.56 -4.02 -11.21
N GLY A 72 6.00 -4.03 -9.94
CA GLY A 72 7.40 -4.23 -9.55
C GLY A 72 7.91 -5.67 -9.67
N GLY A 73 7.03 -6.65 -9.94
CA GLY A 73 7.39 -8.07 -10.12
C GLY A 73 8.00 -8.40 -11.49
N ILE A 74 8.13 -7.42 -12.39
CA ILE A 74 8.97 -7.50 -13.59
C ILE A 74 10.15 -6.57 -13.33
N HIS A 75 11.32 -7.16 -13.04
CA HIS A 75 12.60 -6.57 -12.61
C HIS A 75 12.95 -6.87 -11.15
N VAL A 76 13.22 -8.15 -10.90
CA VAL A 76 14.48 -8.55 -10.26
C VAL A 76 15.32 -9.19 -11.34
#